data_AF-A0A7K6DVZ2-F1
#
_entry.id   AF-A0A7K6DVZ2-F1
#
_cell.length_a   1.000
_cell.length_b   1.000
_cell.length_c   1.000
_cell.angle_alpha   90.00
_cell.angle_beta   90.00
_cell.angle_gamma   90.00
#
_symmetry.space_group_name_H-M   'P 1'
#
loop_
_entity.id
_entity.type
_entity.pdbx_description
1 polymer ?
#
loop_
_entity_poly.entity_id
_entity_poly.type
_entity_poly.pdbx_seq_one_letter_code
_entity_poly.pdbx_strand_id
1 'polypeptide(L)'
;MRGGRRLFPLLLLVLLPGLCHGREPAPGAVTCGSVLKLLNTRHSVRLHSHEVKYGSGSGQQSVTGVEASDDANSYWRIRGKSDSSCQRGTPVKCGQAIRLTHVNTGKNLHTHHFPSPLSNNQEVSAFGDDGEGDDLDFWIVQCSGTYWEREDAVRFKHVGTEVFLSITGEQYGHPIRGQREVHGMPAANHHNYWKAMEGVFIKPSLDPAKHDEL
;
A
#
# COMPACT_ATOMS: atom_id res chain seq x y z
N MET A 1 -16.67 81.11 7.44
CA MET A 1 -16.21 79.92 6.69
C MET A 1 -15.65 78.91 7.69
N ARG A 2 -16.36 77.81 7.99
CA ARG A 2 -15.89 76.71 8.84
C ARG A 2 -16.08 75.40 8.06
N GLY A 3 -14.99 74.83 7.57
CA GLY A 3 -14.98 73.52 6.90
C GLY A 3 -14.79 72.41 7.91
N GLY A 4 -15.81 71.56 8.11
CA GLY A 4 -15.73 70.37 8.94
C GLY A 4 -15.07 69.21 8.19
N ARG A 5 -14.01 68.64 8.74
CA ARG A 5 -13.42 67.38 8.27
C ARG A 5 -14.21 66.20 8.84
N ARG A 6 -14.76 65.34 7.97
CA ARG A 6 -15.38 64.06 8.35
C ARG A 6 -14.27 63.01 8.50
N LEU A 7 -14.14 62.40 9.68
CA LEU A 7 -13.33 61.19 9.87
C LEU A 7 -14.16 59.97 9.44
N PHE A 8 -13.63 59.16 8.51
CA PHE A 8 -14.10 57.80 8.26
C PHE A 8 -13.28 56.82 9.12
N PRO A 9 -13.91 55.87 9.84
CA PRO A 9 -13.16 54.86 10.56
C PRO A 9 -12.64 53.81 9.57
N LEU A 10 -11.33 53.56 9.61
CA LEU A 10 -10.68 52.48 8.87
C LEU A 10 -11.02 51.15 9.55
N LEU A 11 -11.88 50.34 8.94
CA LEU A 11 -12.19 48.99 9.43
C LEU A 11 -11.00 48.07 9.11
N LEU A 12 -10.18 47.77 10.13
CA LEU A 12 -9.06 46.84 10.01
C LEU A 12 -9.61 45.40 10.01
N LEU A 13 -9.68 44.78 8.84
CA LEU A 13 -10.06 43.37 8.69
C LEU A 13 -8.87 42.49 9.11
N VAL A 14 -8.89 41.95 10.32
CA VAL A 14 -7.88 41.00 10.80
C VAL A 14 -8.16 39.65 10.14
N LEU A 15 -7.38 39.31 9.12
CA LEU A 15 -7.35 37.96 8.53
C LEU A 15 -6.68 37.02 9.53
N LEU A 16 -7.48 36.29 10.29
CA LEU A 16 -7.02 35.18 11.13
C LEU A 16 -6.43 34.10 10.20
N PRO A 17 -5.16 33.69 10.37
CA PRO A 17 -4.63 32.55 9.64
C PRO A 17 -5.41 31.31 10.08
N GLY A 18 -6.09 30.66 9.13
CA GLY A 18 -6.74 29.39 9.36
C GLY A 18 -5.68 28.39 9.81
N LEU A 19 -5.72 27.98 11.08
CA LEU A 19 -4.94 26.84 11.54
C LEU A 19 -5.44 25.61 10.78
N CYS A 20 -4.70 25.20 9.77
CA CYS A 20 -4.70 23.82 9.29
C CYS A 20 -4.22 22.95 10.46
N HIS A 21 -5.11 22.60 11.37
CA HIS A 21 -4.85 21.54 12.34
C HIS A 21 -4.65 20.27 11.53
N GLY A 22 -3.40 19.82 11.42
CA GLY A 22 -3.09 18.48 10.96
C GLY A 22 -3.89 17.54 11.84
N ARG A 23 -4.90 16.88 11.26
CA ARG A 23 -5.71 15.91 11.96
C ARG A 23 -4.77 14.81 12.44
N GLU A 24 -4.73 14.58 13.75
CA GLU A 24 -4.00 13.44 14.28
C GLU A 24 -4.45 12.17 13.54
N PRO A 25 -3.52 11.28 13.18
CA PRO A 25 -3.87 10.04 12.50
C PRO A 25 -4.89 9.31 13.37
N ALA A 26 -6.03 8.98 12.78
CA ALA A 26 -7.05 8.24 13.51
C ALA A 26 -6.42 6.93 14.01
N PRO A 27 -6.88 6.37 15.13
CA PRO A 27 -6.39 5.07 15.62
C PRO A 27 -6.59 3.91 14.63
N GLY A 28 -7.18 4.17 13.46
CA GLY A 28 -7.38 3.26 12.34
C GLY A 28 -6.23 3.19 11.32
N ALA A 29 -5.24 4.08 11.34
CA ALA A 29 -4.24 4.17 10.28
C ALA A 29 -3.29 2.94 10.23
N VAL A 30 -2.97 2.50 9.02
CA VAL A 30 -1.90 1.54 8.75
C VAL A 30 -0.56 2.23 8.89
N THR A 31 0.36 1.60 9.62
CA THR A 31 1.68 2.15 9.92
C THR A 31 2.79 1.29 9.32
N CYS A 32 3.92 1.93 9.02
CA CYS A 32 5.16 1.25 8.63
C CYS A 32 5.56 0.21 9.68
N GLY A 33 6.03 -0.96 9.22
CA GLY A 33 6.37 -2.11 10.05
C GLY A 33 5.17 -2.99 10.44
N SER A 34 3.93 -2.55 10.21
CA SER A 34 2.76 -3.41 10.39
C SER A 34 2.83 -4.63 9.47
N VAL A 35 2.24 -5.73 9.93
CA VAL A 35 2.15 -6.99 9.18
C VAL A 35 0.67 -7.30 9.00
N LEU A 36 0.20 -7.41 7.76
CA LEU A 36 -1.23 -7.52 7.45
C LEU A 36 -1.48 -8.40 6.23
N LYS A 37 -2.73 -8.83 6.07
CA LYS A 37 -3.25 -9.45 4.86
C LYS A 37 -3.97 -8.39 4.02
N LEU A 38 -3.79 -8.47 2.69
CA LEU A 38 -4.48 -7.61 1.73
C LEU A 38 -5.59 -8.41 1.06
N LEU A 39 -6.84 -8.02 1.28
CA LEU A 39 -8.01 -8.65 0.69
C LEU A 39 -8.43 -7.91 -0.58
N ASN A 40 -8.50 -8.60 -1.71
CA ASN A 40 -9.12 -8.07 -2.92
C ASN A 40 -10.64 -7.98 -2.71
N THR A 41 -11.19 -6.77 -2.84
CA THR A 41 -12.60 -6.50 -2.51
C THR A 41 -13.60 -7.10 -3.50
N ARG A 42 -13.18 -7.41 -4.73
CA ARG A 42 -14.06 -7.98 -5.76
C ARG A 42 -14.13 -9.50 -5.69
N HIS A 43 -13.00 -10.16 -5.50
CA HIS A 43 -12.89 -11.61 -5.56
C HIS A 43 -12.80 -12.28 -4.19
N SER A 44 -12.74 -11.50 -3.11
CA SER A 44 -12.66 -12.00 -1.72
C SER A 44 -11.49 -12.96 -1.47
N VAL A 45 -10.36 -12.71 -2.12
CA VAL A 45 -9.11 -13.46 -1.95
C VAL A 45 -8.02 -12.58 -1.36
N ARG A 46 -7.11 -13.19 -0.61
CA ARG A 46 -5.97 -12.52 0.03
C ARG A 46 -4.73 -12.66 -0.84
N LEU A 47 -3.97 -11.57 -0.94
CA LEU A 47 -2.67 -11.56 -1.59
C LEU A 47 -1.75 -12.58 -0.89
N HIS A 48 -1.11 -13.43 -1.68
CA HIS A 48 -0.41 -14.62 -1.20
C HIS A 48 0.85 -14.88 -2.03
N SER A 49 1.89 -15.45 -1.41
CA SER A 49 3.08 -15.93 -2.11
C SER A 49 3.61 -17.22 -1.47
N HIS A 50 4.47 -17.96 -2.15
CA HIS A 50 5.01 -19.25 -1.69
C HIS A 50 6.29 -19.60 -2.46
N GLU A 51 6.96 -20.72 -2.16
CA GLU A 51 8.19 -21.13 -2.86
C GLU A 51 8.01 -21.62 -4.30
N VAL A 52 6.78 -21.64 -4.83
CA VAL A 52 6.53 -21.95 -6.24
C VAL A 52 6.93 -20.76 -7.11
N LYS A 53 7.56 -21.06 -8.26
CA LYS A 53 7.97 -20.07 -9.26
C LYS A 53 7.10 -20.16 -10.49
N TYR A 54 6.98 -19.06 -11.23
CA TYR A 54 6.38 -19.10 -12.55
C TYR A 54 7.20 -19.98 -13.51
N GLY A 55 6.51 -20.79 -14.33
CA GLY A 55 7.13 -21.55 -15.41
C GLY A 55 7.26 -20.77 -16.73
N SER A 56 6.77 -19.53 -16.74
CA SER A 56 6.74 -18.60 -17.87
C SER A 56 7.14 -17.20 -17.39
N GLY A 57 7.12 -16.22 -18.30
CA GLY A 57 7.43 -14.83 -17.94
C GLY A 57 8.85 -14.70 -17.41
N SER A 58 8.99 -14.12 -16.21
CA SER A 58 10.31 -13.90 -15.60
C SER A 58 10.93 -15.13 -14.94
N GLY A 59 10.13 -16.15 -14.63
CA GLY A 59 10.55 -17.30 -13.82
C GLY A 59 10.75 -16.99 -12.32
N GLN A 60 10.33 -15.81 -11.84
CA GLN A 60 10.41 -15.43 -10.43
C GLN A 60 9.36 -16.14 -9.56
N GLN A 61 9.43 -15.94 -8.24
CA GLN A 61 8.48 -16.50 -7.28
C GLN A 61 7.06 -15.99 -7.57
N SER A 62 6.07 -16.89 -7.58
CA SER A 62 4.70 -16.55 -7.96
C SER A 62 3.93 -15.85 -6.85
N VAL A 63 3.11 -14.89 -7.23
CA VAL A 63 2.17 -14.17 -6.35
C VAL A 63 0.75 -14.46 -6.82
N THR A 64 -0.11 -14.81 -5.87
CA THR A 64 -1.46 -15.32 -6.16
C THR A 64 -2.49 -14.75 -5.19
N GLY A 65 -3.77 -15.04 -5.45
CA GLY A 65 -4.87 -14.80 -4.52
C GLY A 65 -5.43 -16.10 -3.96
N VAL A 66 -5.56 -16.20 -2.63
CA VAL A 66 -6.16 -17.38 -1.96
C VAL A 66 -7.40 -17.02 -1.15
N GLU A 67 -8.38 -17.92 -1.08
CA GLU A 67 -9.61 -17.72 -0.29
C GLU A 67 -9.38 -17.94 1.22
N ALA A 68 -8.41 -18.79 1.58
CA ALA A 68 -8.08 -19.14 2.96
C ALA A 68 -7.72 -17.89 3.79
N SER A 69 -8.45 -17.68 4.89
CA SER A 69 -8.27 -16.50 5.75
C SER A 69 -7.16 -16.64 6.78
N ASP A 70 -6.78 -17.86 7.13
CA ASP A 70 -5.85 -18.23 8.18
C ASP A 70 -4.44 -18.56 7.66
N ASP A 71 -4.23 -18.62 6.35
CA ASP A 71 -2.92 -18.93 5.76
C ASP A 71 -1.85 -17.90 6.12
N ALA A 72 -0.73 -18.37 6.69
CA ALA A 72 0.40 -17.54 7.09
C ALA A 72 1.15 -16.94 5.88
N ASN A 73 1.08 -17.57 4.70
CA ASN A 73 1.66 -17.09 3.45
C ASN A 73 0.89 -15.91 2.82
N SER A 74 -0.13 -15.40 3.51
CA SER A 74 -0.82 -14.17 3.13
C SER A 74 -0.39 -12.94 3.93
N TYR A 75 0.61 -13.06 4.82
CA TYR A 75 1.13 -11.94 5.59
C TYR A 75 2.20 -11.16 4.82
N TRP A 76 1.99 -9.85 4.73
CA TRP A 76 2.89 -8.89 4.11
C TRP A 76 3.26 -7.81 5.11
N ARG A 77 4.56 -7.50 5.22
CA ARG A 77 5.09 -6.42 6.03
C ARG A 77 5.16 -5.13 5.21
N ILE A 78 4.68 -4.04 5.80
CA ILE A 78 4.75 -2.70 5.20
C ILE A 78 6.12 -2.07 5.48
N ARG A 79 6.89 -1.72 4.43
CA ARG A 79 8.18 -1.03 4.53
C ARG A 79 8.22 0.22 3.64
N GLY A 80 9.17 1.13 3.91
CA GLY A 80 9.44 2.27 3.03
C GLY A 80 10.54 1.98 2.01
N LYS A 81 10.95 3.05 1.29
CA LYS A 81 12.13 3.02 0.40
C LYS A 81 13.43 2.84 1.17
N SER A 82 13.52 3.50 2.31
CA SER A 82 14.57 3.36 3.31
C SER A 82 13.92 3.32 4.69
N ASP A 83 14.66 2.80 5.69
CA ASP A 83 14.18 2.80 7.08
C ASP A 83 13.90 4.23 7.59
N SER A 84 14.64 5.23 7.09
CA SER A 84 14.40 6.64 7.42
C SER A 84 13.12 7.22 6.81
N SER A 85 12.68 6.71 5.66
CA SER A 85 11.48 7.20 4.96
C SER A 85 10.17 6.70 5.57
N CYS A 86 10.22 5.60 6.32
CA CYS A 86 9.05 4.88 6.82
C CYS A 86 9.44 4.16 8.12
N GLN A 87 9.73 4.93 9.17
CA GLN A 87 10.08 4.38 10.46
C GLN A 87 8.92 3.58 11.06
N ARG A 88 9.24 2.51 11.79
CA ARG A 88 8.27 1.64 12.45
C ARG A 88 7.27 2.45 13.28
N GLY A 89 5.97 2.27 13.04
CA GLY A 89 4.90 3.02 13.71
C GLY A 89 4.50 4.32 13.02
N THR A 90 5.25 4.81 12.03
CA THR A 90 4.83 5.99 11.25
C THR A 90 3.62 5.66 10.38
N PRO A 91 2.52 6.42 10.45
CA PRO A 91 1.35 6.24 9.58
C PRO A 91 1.69 6.43 8.11
N VAL A 92 1.19 5.52 7.26
CA VAL A 92 1.39 5.58 5.81
C VAL A 92 0.48 6.63 5.21
N LYS A 93 1.04 7.64 4.55
CA LYS A 93 0.26 8.69 3.88
C LYS A 93 -0.37 8.19 2.58
N CYS A 94 -1.55 8.70 2.23
CA CYS A 94 -2.07 8.52 0.88
C CYS A 94 -1.11 9.16 -0.14
N GLY A 95 -0.78 8.43 -1.21
CA GLY A 95 0.23 8.82 -2.19
C GLY A 95 1.67 8.46 -1.82
N GLN A 96 1.91 7.86 -0.65
CA GLN A 96 3.24 7.40 -0.26
C GLN A 96 3.60 6.11 -1.01
N ALA A 97 4.85 6.05 -1.51
CA ALA A 97 5.43 4.82 -2.02
C ALA A 97 5.88 3.92 -0.85
N ILE A 98 5.49 2.66 -0.91
CA ILE A 98 5.85 1.62 0.06
C ILE A 98 6.37 0.37 -0.66
N ARG A 99 6.95 -0.53 0.11
CA ARG A 99 7.29 -1.89 -0.27
C ARG A 99 6.44 -2.86 0.55
N LEU A 100 5.93 -3.89 -0.11
CA LEU A 100 5.18 -4.98 0.52
C LEU A 100 6.10 -6.20 0.53
N THR A 101 6.64 -6.56 1.70
CA THR A 101 7.55 -7.72 1.83
C THR A 101 6.79 -8.92 2.36
N HIS A 102 6.77 -10.02 1.62
CA HIS A 102 6.18 -11.28 2.04
C HIS A 102 6.92 -11.82 3.26
N VAL A 103 6.19 -12.10 4.35
CA VAL A 103 6.81 -12.40 5.64
C VAL A 103 7.61 -13.71 5.62
N ASN A 104 7.08 -14.76 4.99
CA ASN A 104 7.68 -16.09 5.09
C ASN A 104 8.87 -16.29 4.15
N THR A 105 8.93 -15.58 3.02
CA THR A 105 10.00 -15.75 2.03
C THR A 105 10.96 -14.56 1.99
N GLY A 106 10.65 -13.47 2.71
CA GLY A 106 11.44 -12.24 2.69
C GLY A 106 11.40 -11.50 1.34
N LYS A 107 10.63 -11.97 0.35
CA LYS A 107 10.62 -11.37 -0.99
C LYS A 107 9.66 -10.19 -1.08
N ASN A 108 9.97 -9.21 -1.91
CA ASN A 108 9.14 -8.03 -2.15
C ASN A 108 8.14 -8.27 -3.27
N LEU A 109 6.94 -7.69 -3.13
CA LEU A 109 5.99 -7.61 -4.22
C LEU A 109 6.57 -6.77 -5.35
N HIS A 110 6.70 -7.37 -6.53
CA HIS A 110 7.49 -6.84 -7.63
C HIS A 110 6.69 -6.89 -8.94
N THR A 111 6.98 -5.98 -9.87
CA THR A 111 6.45 -6.08 -11.23
C THR A 111 7.34 -5.39 -12.25
N HIS A 112 7.28 -5.90 -13.47
CA HIS A 112 8.18 -5.59 -14.56
C HIS A 112 7.52 -5.92 -15.91
N HIS A 113 8.20 -5.66 -17.02
CA HIS A 113 7.64 -5.82 -18.37
C HIS A 113 7.68 -7.29 -18.86
N PHE A 114 7.07 -8.20 -18.10
CA PHE A 114 6.79 -9.58 -18.51
C PHE A 114 5.27 -9.81 -18.57
N PRO A 115 4.78 -10.68 -19.47
CA PRO A 115 3.38 -11.06 -19.50
C PRO A 115 3.04 -11.99 -18.32
N SER A 116 1.88 -11.78 -17.71
CA SER A 116 1.37 -12.63 -16.64
C SER A 116 0.94 -14.01 -17.19
N PRO A 117 1.07 -15.10 -16.40
CA PRO A 117 0.99 -16.46 -16.94
C PRO A 117 -0.35 -16.88 -17.55
N LEU A 118 -1.49 -16.34 -17.09
CA LEU A 118 -2.82 -16.78 -17.50
C LEU A 118 -3.52 -15.77 -18.41
N SER A 119 -3.40 -14.47 -18.10
CA SER A 119 -4.16 -13.43 -18.80
C SER A 119 -3.34 -12.56 -19.76
N ASN A 120 -2.00 -12.73 -19.83
CA ASN A 120 -1.09 -11.86 -20.56
C ASN A 120 -1.19 -10.36 -20.16
N ASN A 121 -1.65 -10.07 -18.95
CA ASN A 121 -1.49 -8.74 -18.33
C ASN A 121 -0.03 -8.55 -17.89
N GLN A 122 0.29 -7.54 -17.08
CA GLN A 122 1.65 -7.39 -16.57
C GLN A 122 1.91 -8.36 -15.40
N GLU A 123 3.00 -9.13 -15.44
CA GLU A 123 3.36 -10.09 -14.40
C GLU A 123 3.61 -9.38 -13.06
N VAL A 124 3.00 -9.89 -11.99
CA VAL A 124 3.33 -9.54 -10.61
C VAL A 124 3.97 -10.76 -9.95
N SER A 125 5.12 -10.57 -9.32
CA SER A 125 5.96 -11.61 -8.76
C SER A 125 6.44 -11.23 -7.35
N ALA A 126 7.14 -12.16 -6.71
CA ALA A 126 7.90 -11.89 -5.51
C ALA A 126 9.41 -11.97 -5.83
N PHE A 127 10.14 -10.89 -5.55
CA PHE A 127 11.55 -10.71 -5.95
C PHE A 127 12.43 -10.24 -4.78
N GLY A 128 13.74 -10.37 -4.93
CA GLY A 128 14.70 -9.98 -3.90
C GLY A 128 14.78 -10.98 -2.75
N ASP A 129 15.49 -10.60 -1.68
CA ASP A 129 15.76 -11.43 -0.51
C ASP A 129 15.84 -10.56 0.75
N ASP A 130 15.30 -11.05 1.88
CA ASP A 130 15.25 -10.34 3.17
C ASP A 130 14.70 -8.90 3.11
N GLY A 131 13.79 -8.69 2.17
CA GLY A 131 13.12 -7.44 1.89
C GLY A 131 13.99 -6.45 1.12
N GLU A 132 15.19 -6.84 0.71
CA GLU A 132 16.05 -6.10 -0.21
C GLU A 132 15.76 -6.48 -1.66
N GLY A 133 15.82 -5.51 -2.56
CA GLY A 133 15.49 -5.65 -3.97
C GLY A 133 15.78 -4.33 -4.71
N ASP A 134 14.99 -3.98 -5.72
CA ASP A 134 15.27 -2.83 -6.58
C ASP A 134 14.13 -1.79 -6.61
N ASP A 135 14.21 -0.84 -7.54
CA ASP A 135 13.23 0.24 -7.70
C ASP A 135 11.87 -0.24 -8.26
N LEU A 136 11.74 -1.50 -8.68
CA LEU A 136 10.51 -2.13 -9.17
C LEU A 136 9.73 -2.88 -8.07
N ASP A 137 10.13 -2.68 -6.81
CA ASP A 137 9.42 -3.17 -5.62
C ASP A 137 8.46 -2.14 -5.02
N PHE A 138 8.37 -0.94 -5.61
CA PHE A 138 7.69 0.20 -5.00
C PHE A 138 6.28 0.41 -5.53
N TRP A 139 5.34 0.54 -4.59
CA TRP A 139 3.92 0.72 -4.86
C TRP A 139 3.39 1.96 -4.12
N ILE A 140 2.74 2.85 -4.86
CA ILE A 140 2.03 4.01 -4.32
C ILE A 140 0.71 3.53 -3.73
N VAL A 141 0.48 3.82 -2.44
CA VAL A 141 -0.81 3.60 -1.79
C VAL A 141 -1.78 4.70 -2.21
N GLN A 142 -2.75 4.36 -3.06
CA GLN A 142 -3.81 5.27 -3.46
C GLN A 142 -5.04 5.06 -2.56
N CYS A 143 -5.27 6.01 -1.67
CA CYS A 143 -6.38 6.02 -0.73
C CYS A 143 -7.08 7.39 -0.68
N SER A 144 -8.28 7.40 -0.12
CA SER A 144 -8.99 8.63 0.22
C SER A 144 -8.49 9.17 1.56
N GLY A 145 -8.36 10.49 1.69
CA GLY A 145 -7.97 11.14 2.93
C GLY A 145 -6.47 11.41 3.06
N THR A 146 -5.99 11.51 4.29
CA THR A 146 -4.59 11.87 4.60
C THR A 146 -3.70 10.64 4.74
N TYR A 147 -4.22 9.58 5.36
CA TYR A 147 -3.48 8.35 5.66
C TYR A 147 -4.25 7.13 5.16
N TRP A 148 -3.54 6.03 4.95
CA TRP A 148 -4.14 4.74 4.66
C TRP A 148 -4.83 4.19 5.92
N GLU A 149 -6.15 4.29 5.97
CA GLU A 149 -6.96 3.73 7.04
C GLU A 149 -7.25 2.23 6.80
N ARG A 150 -7.24 1.42 7.86
CA ARG A 150 -7.40 -0.05 7.78
C ARG A 150 -8.67 -0.50 7.06
N GLU A 151 -9.79 0.18 7.32
CA GLU A 151 -11.09 -0.25 6.81
C GLU A 151 -11.40 0.26 5.39
N ASP A 152 -10.56 1.13 4.84
CA ASP A 152 -10.78 1.78 3.57
C ASP A 152 -10.28 0.93 2.41
N ALA A 153 -11.02 0.98 1.30
CA ALA A 153 -10.58 0.38 0.04
C ALA A 153 -9.50 1.27 -0.60
N VAL A 154 -8.36 0.66 -0.91
CA VAL A 154 -7.19 1.33 -1.50
C VAL A 154 -6.78 0.65 -2.80
N ARG A 155 -5.95 1.31 -3.60
CA ARG A 155 -5.23 0.69 -4.71
C ARG A 155 -3.73 0.78 -4.48
N PHE A 156 -3.01 -0.15 -5.08
CA PHE A 156 -1.55 -0.11 -5.15
C PHE A 156 -1.16 0.12 -6.60
N LYS A 157 -0.61 1.30 -6.90
CA LYS A 157 -0.09 1.65 -8.23
C LYS A 157 1.42 1.48 -8.23
N HIS A 158 1.94 0.63 -9.10
CA HIS A 158 3.38 0.42 -9.20
C HIS A 158 4.08 1.70 -9.69
N VAL A 159 5.18 2.09 -9.04
CA VAL A 159 5.90 3.34 -9.35
C VAL A 159 6.58 3.29 -10.72
N GLY A 160 7.20 2.16 -11.08
CA GLY A 160 8.01 2.08 -12.30
C GLY A 160 7.20 1.91 -13.59
N THR A 161 6.07 1.20 -13.52
CA THR A 161 5.28 0.80 -14.71
C THR A 161 3.85 1.31 -14.70
N GLU A 162 3.45 2.01 -13.63
CA GLU A 162 2.14 2.67 -13.49
C GLU A 162 0.91 1.74 -13.49
N VAL A 163 1.12 0.41 -13.44
CA VAL A 163 0.04 -0.59 -13.35
C VAL A 163 -0.51 -0.70 -11.94
N PHE A 164 -1.77 -1.11 -11.84
CA PHE A 164 -2.46 -1.39 -10.58
C PHE A 164 -2.43 -2.88 -10.26
N LEU A 165 -2.08 -3.21 -9.01
CA LEU A 165 -2.20 -4.57 -8.48
C LEU A 165 -3.66 -5.05 -8.59
N SER A 166 -3.91 -6.13 -9.34
CA SER A 166 -5.25 -6.53 -9.77
C SER A 166 -5.46 -8.04 -9.73
N ILE A 167 -6.73 -8.45 -9.66
CA ILE A 167 -7.20 -9.83 -9.87
C ILE A 167 -8.47 -9.79 -10.74
N THR A 168 -8.50 -10.50 -11.87
CA THR A 168 -9.68 -10.59 -12.75
C THR A 168 -10.46 -11.91 -12.66
N GLY A 169 -9.85 -12.97 -12.11
CA GLY A 169 -10.57 -14.19 -11.67
C GLY A 169 -10.04 -15.50 -12.24
N GLU A 170 -9.05 -15.43 -13.13
CA GLU A 170 -8.30 -16.56 -13.69
C GLU A 170 -7.66 -17.36 -12.56
N GLN A 171 -7.69 -18.70 -12.68
CA GLN A 171 -7.22 -19.60 -11.65
C GLN A 171 -6.17 -20.56 -12.19
N TYR A 172 -5.16 -20.82 -11.37
CA TYR A 172 -4.12 -21.79 -11.68
C TYR A 172 -4.61 -23.24 -11.54
N GLY A 173 -3.98 -24.11 -12.33
CA GLY A 173 -4.02 -25.55 -12.17
C GLY A 173 -2.97 -26.06 -11.18
N HIS A 174 -2.46 -27.28 -11.39
CA HIS A 174 -1.39 -27.82 -10.55
C HIS A 174 -0.08 -27.03 -10.74
N PRO A 175 0.76 -26.88 -9.70
CA PRO A 175 0.61 -27.42 -8.34
C PRO A 175 -0.24 -26.55 -7.39
N ILE A 176 -0.68 -25.36 -7.81
CA ILE A 176 -1.34 -24.34 -6.96
C ILE A 176 -2.82 -24.19 -7.33
N ARG A 177 -3.52 -25.32 -7.40
CA ARG A 177 -4.87 -25.40 -7.95
C ARG A 177 -5.85 -24.47 -7.24
N GLY A 178 -6.59 -23.69 -8.02
CA GLY A 178 -7.65 -22.81 -7.52
C GLY A 178 -7.17 -21.46 -6.99
N GLN A 179 -5.85 -21.25 -6.87
CA GLN A 179 -5.33 -19.91 -6.56
C GLN A 179 -5.55 -18.97 -7.74
N ARG A 180 -5.89 -17.71 -7.47
CA ARG A 180 -6.18 -16.72 -8.51
C ARG A 180 -4.90 -16.03 -8.99
N GLU A 181 -4.83 -15.73 -10.28
CA GLU A 181 -3.76 -14.90 -10.84
C GLU A 181 -3.82 -13.48 -10.28
N VAL A 182 -2.67 -13.00 -9.82
CA VAL A 182 -2.43 -11.59 -9.51
C VAL A 182 -1.57 -11.00 -10.62
N HIS A 183 -1.96 -9.85 -11.13
CA HIS A 183 -1.25 -9.18 -12.23
C HIS A 183 -1.44 -7.66 -12.16
N GLY A 184 -0.71 -6.94 -13.01
CA GLY A 184 -0.81 -5.49 -13.19
C GLY A 184 -1.75 -5.11 -14.33
N MET A 185 -2.71 -4.21 -14.07
CA MET A 185 -3.56 -3.59 -15.10
C MET A 185 -3.28 -2.10 -15.22
N PRO A 186 -3.28 -1.49 -16.43
CA PRO A 186 -2.97 -0.07 -16.60
C PRO A 186 -4.08 0.87 -16.10
N ALA A 187 -5.32 0.38 -15.98
CA ALA A 187 -6.47 1.19 -15.65
C ALA A 187 -7.00 0.91 -14.23
N ALA A 188 -7.33 1.98 -13.51
CA ALA A 188 -8.08 1.88 -12.26
C ALA A 188 -9.50 1.38 -12.56
N ASN A 189 -9.93 0.33 -11.87
CA ASN A 189 -11.26 -0.27 -12.02
C ASN A 189 -11.67 -0.94 -10.69
N HIS A 190 -12.65 -1.85 -10.71
CA HIS A 190 -13.14 -2.52 -9.51
C HIS A 190 -12.34 -3.76 -9.11
N HIS A 191 -11.46 -4.27 -9.99
CA HIS A 191 -10.59 -5.43 -9.75
C HIS A 191 -9.32 -5.10 -8.97
N ASN A 192 -8.94 -3.82 -8.87
CA ASN A 192 -7.74 -3.36 -8.19
C ASN A 192 -7.97 -2.69 -6.84
N TYR A 193 -9.17 -2.83 -6.26
CA TYR A 193 -9.42 -2.42 -4.89
C TYR A 193 -9.04 -3.51 -3.90
N TRP A 194 -8.22 -3.12 -2.93
CA TRP A 194 -7.73 -3.94 -1.83
C TRP A 194 -8.10 -3.32 -0.50
N LYS A 195 -8.16 -4.13 0.55
CA LYS A 195 -8.42 -3.70 1.92
C LYS A 195 -7.42 -4.36 2.87
N ALA A 196 -6.89 -3.59 3.82
CA ALA A 196 -6.09 -4.14 4.90
C ALA A 196 -7.00 -4.89 5.89
N MET A 197 -6.71 -6.16 6.15
CA MET A 197 -7.55 -7.01 6.99
C MET A 197 -6.75 -7.60 8.17
N GLU A 198 -6.73 -8.92 8.32
CA GLU A 198 -6.10 -9.60 9.45
C GLU A 198 -4.63 -9.20 9.58
N GLY A 199 -4.16 -8.90 10.80
CA GLY A 199 -2.79 -8.42 10.95
C GLY A 199 -2.44 -7.94 12.34
N VAL A 200 -1.16 -7.65 12.51
CA VAL A 200 -0.57 -6.94 13.65
C VAL A 200 -0.26 -5.52 13.21
N PHE A 201 -1.05 -4.58 13.73
CA PHE A 201 -0.92 -3.16 13.42
C PHE A 201 -0.12 -2.46 14.52
N ILE A 202 0.96 -1.79 14.13
CA ILE A 202 1.81 -1.06 15.06
C ILE A 202 1.12 0.25 15.41
N LYS A 203 1.04 0.55 16.71
CA LYS A 203 0.48 1.82 17.18
C LYS A 203 1.29 2.99 16.63
N PRO A 204 0.65 4.08 16.19
CA PRO A 204 1.36 5.30 15.82
C PRO A 204 2.30 5.76 16.92
N SER A 205 3.59 5.96 16.59
CA SER A 205 4.54 6.60 17.50
C SER A 205 4.26 8.10 17.50
N LEU A 206 3.74 8.64 18.60
CA LEU A 206 3.47 10.07 18.76
C LEU A 206 4.76 10.90 18.94
N ASP A 207 5.90 10.25 19.19
CA ASP A 207 7.21 10.88 19.36
C ASP A 207 8.31 10.07 18.66
N PRO A 208 8.97 10.60 17.62
CA PRO A 208 10.12 9.94 16.97
C PRO A 208 11.37 9.84 17.87
N ALA A 209 11.37 10.49 19.04
CA ALA A 209 12.58 10.78 19.82
C ALA A 209 12.72 9.97 21.13
N LYS A 210 11.77 9.12 21.50
CA LYS A 210 11.89 8.24 22.67
C LYS A 210 11.99 6.78 22.22
N HIS A 211 13.21 6.40 21.82
CA HIS A 211 13.63 5.03 22.01
C HIS A 211 13.81 4.84 23.52
N ASP A 212 12.86 4.16 24.17
CA ASP A 212 13.11 3.56 25.48
C ASP A 212 14.14 2.44 25.26
N GLU A 213 15.39 2.74 25.58
CA GLU A 213 16.41 1.71 25.77
C GLU A 213 16.04 0.90 27.02
N LEU A 214 15.89 -0.42 26.84
CA LEU A 214 15.82 -1.41 27.91
C LEU A 214 17.23 -1.93 28.20
#